data_AF-A0A2Z6P6X0-F1
#
_entry.id   AF-A0A2Z6P6X0-F1
#
_cell.length_a   1.000
_cell.length_b   1.000
_cell.length_c   1.000
_cell.angle_alpha   90.00
_cell.angle_beta   90.00
_cell.angle_gamma   90.00
#
_symmetry.space_group_name_H-M   'P 1'
#
loop_
_entity.id
_entity.type
_entity.pdbx_description
1 polymer ?
#
loop_
_entity_poly.entity_id
_entity_poly.type
_entity_poly.pdbx_seq_one_letter_code
_entity_poly.pdbx_strand_id
1 'polypeptide(L)'
;MCSSTKFTTNLFILFLFHCLPAGSYSATFTIVNRCSLTVFPGIFHGFGTSLPSTTGFSLHPGESNVHTMPRSWSGRVWGRTHCSHDSGGKFSCLTGDCVSSTMECNRGNTSSPATFAEFKLNAKSSGFDLFRISLVNGYNLPMMIEPQVGNESGNCMTTGCMVHLGTVCPSELKVMSGGDCIGCRSACKPFSKYCYSEFFTKACPHANVDATKTFQSVCASTDYFITFCPTSTSRIMPRKGKNPTTVDNSKGQKRKGSTSNNNVNFFVKNEKLLGIVGGVGILVVIVITISCACGCTKDGCNCNFGLSGGIRSKLPLYS
;
A
#
# COMPACT_ATOMS: atom_id res chain seq x y z
N MET A 1 57.73 -28.24 -50.89
CA MET A 1 57.53 -27.20 -49.86
C MET A 1 56.07 -27.26 -49.44
N CYS A 2 55.76 -27.71 -48.22
CA CYS A 2 54.38 -27.82 -47.76
C CYS A 2 53.97 -26.47 -47.14
N SER A 3 52.96 -25.82 -47.70
CA SER A 3 52.44 -24.54 -47.19
C SER A 3 51.58 -24.78 -45.95
N SER A 4 51.95 -24.20 -44.80
CA SER A 4 51.14 -24.25 -43.58
C SER A 4 50.00 -23.24 -43.71
N THR A 5 48.75 -23.72 -43.67
CA THR A 5 47.56 -22.87 -43.70
C THR A 5 47.05 -22.69 -42.28
N LYS A 6 47.05 -21.46 -41.76
CA LYS A 6 46.46 -21.13 -40.45
C LYS A 6 44.98 -20.79 -40.64
N PHE A 7 44.09 -21.48 -39.93
CA PHE A 7 42.66 -21.17 -39.92
C PHE A 7 42.27 -20.63 -38.54
N THR A 8 41.83 -19.38 -38.49
CA THR A 8 41.31 -18.74 -37.28
C THR A 8 39.81 -18.51 -37.45
N THR A 9 39.01 -19.08 -36.56
CA THR A 9 37.56 -18.84 -36.49
C THR A 9 37.24 -18.12 -35.19
N ASN A 10 36.51 -17.00 -35.29
CA ASN A 10 36.06 -16.22 -34.15
C ASN A 10 34.59 -16.58 -33.87
N LEU A 11 34.31 -17.15 -32.70
CA LEU A 11 32.96 -17.44 -32.26
C LEU A 11 32.47 -16.28 -31.38
N PHE A 12 31.42 -15.58 -31.82
CA PHE A 12 30.80 -14.49 -31.06
C PHE A 12 29.58 -15.03 -30.30
N ILE A 13 29.68 -15.15 -28.97
CA ILE A 13 28.55 -15.53 -28.11
C ILE A 13 27.92 -14.25 -27.55
N LEU A 14 26.72 -13.89 -28.01
CA LEU A 14 25.94 -12.79 -27.44
C LEU A 14 25.12 -13.29 -26.24
N PHE A 15 25.54 -12.96 -25.02
CA PHE A 15 24.68 -13.08 -23.84
C PHE A 15 23.82 -11.82 -23.70
N LEU A 16 22.54 -11.90 -24.07
CA LEU A 16 21.55 -10.92 -23.65
C LEU A 16 21.18 -11.20 -22.18
N PHE A 17 21.91 -10.58 -21.26
CA PHE A 17 21.47 -10.49 -19.87
C PHE A 17 20.16 -9.69 -19.84
N HIS A 18 19.04 -10.41 -19.87
CA HIS A 18 17.76 -9.84 -19.46
C HIS A 18 17.88 -9.59 -17.96
N CYS A 19 18.24 -8.36 -17.60
CA CYS A 19 17.97 -7.85 -16.28
C CYS A 19 16.44 -7.82 -16.18
N LEU A 20 15.84 -8.92 -15.73
CA LEU A 20 14.45 -8.90 -15.29
C LEU A 20 14.39 -7.73 -14.32
N PRO A 21 13.57 -6.68 -14.57
CA PRO A 21 13.45 -5.62 -13.60
C PRO A 21 13.08 -6.31 -12.31
N ALA A 22 13.89 -6.13 -11.27
CA ALA A 22 13.50 -6.52 -9.93
C ALA A 22 12.13 -5.87 -9.75
N GLY A 23 11.07 -6.68 -9.74
CA GLY A 23 9.71 -6.18 -9.73
C GLY A 23 9.63 -5.15 -8.63
N SER A 24 9.32 -3.90 -8.98
CA SER A 24 9.15 -2.87 -7.98
C SER A 24 7.89 -3.24 -7.21
N TYR A 25 8.05 -3.93 -6.08
CA TYR A 25 6.96 -4.24 -5.18
C TYR A 25 6.43 -2.92 -4.62
N SER A 26 5.44 -2.35 -5.27
CA SER A 26 4.62 -1.25 -4.76
C SER A 26 3.42 -1.83 -4.03
N ALA A 27 2.99 -1.19 -2.94
CA ALA A 27 1.72 -1.54 -2.31
C ALA A 27 0.59 -0.75 -2.95
N THR A 28 -0.54 -1.39 -3.20
CA THR A 28 -1.74 -0.74 -3.69
C THR A 28 -2.66 -0.44 -2.51
N PHE A 29 -3.04 0.83 -2.36
CA PHE A 29 -4.05 1.25 -1.40
C PHE A 29 -5.36 1.49 -2.11
N THR A 30 -6.38 0.73 -1.74
CA THR A 30 -7.78 0.99 -2.15
C THR A 30 -8.49 1.73 -1.02
N ILE A 31 -8.74 3.02 -1.21
CA ILE A 31 -9.38 3.89 -0.23
C ILE A 31 -10.87 3.93 -0.54
N VAL A 32 -11.71 3.47 0.39
CA VAL A 32 -13.15 3.24 0.19
C VAL A 32 -13.97 4.11 1.14
N ASN A 33 -14.96 4.82 0.62
CA ASN A 33 -15.96 5.51 1.42
C ASN A 33 -17.24 4.68 1.55
N ARG A 34 -17.49 4.10 2.73
CA ARG A 34 -18.79 3.48 3.07
C ARG A 34 -19.64 4.34 4.00
N CYS A 35 -19.25 5.59 4.23
CA CYS A 35 -20.06 6.53 5.00
C CYS A 35 -21.27 6.99 4.17
N SER A 36 -22.31 7.47 4.83
CA SER A 36 -23.48 8.10 4.18
C SER A 36 -23.19 9.53 3.71
N LEU A 37 -22.05 10.11 4.09
CA LEU A 37 -21.60 11.44 3.67
C LEU A 37 -20.38 11.35 2.75
N THR A 38 -20.17 12.40 1.96
CA THR A 38 -18.91 12.58 1.20
C THR A 38 -17.75 12.74 2.18
N VAL A 39 -16.71 11.95 1.97
CA VAL A 39 -15.43 12.05 2.69
C VAL A 39 -14.40 12.63 1.73
N PHE A 40 -13.52 13.50 2.24
CA PHE A 40 -12.43 14.05 1.46
C PHE A 40 -11.11 13.50 1.98
N PRO A 41 -10.60 12.37 1.43
CA PRO A 41 -9.36 11.81 1.91
C PRO A 41 -8.19 12.79 1.80
N GLY A 42 -7.27 12.70 2.76
CA GLY A 42 -5.96 13.33 2.72
C GLY A 42 -4.87 12.27 2.81
N ILE A 43 -3.78 12.47 2.06
CA ILE A 43 -2.62 11.60 2.06
C ILE A 43 -1.39 12.44 2.42
N PHE A 44 -0.76 12.07 3.52
CA PHE A 44 0.50 12.64 3.97
C PHE A 44 1.61 11.62 3.74
N HIS A 45 2.74 12.07 3.21
CA HIS A 45 3.92 11.24 3.00
C HIS A 45 5.11 11.84 3.78
N GLY A 46 5.97 10.97 4.29
CA GLY A 46 7.17 11.34 5.03
C GLY A 46 8.21 12.04 4.16
N PHE A 47 9.30 12.48 4.78
CA PHE A 47 10.48 12.97 4.05
C PHE A 47 11.25 11.79 3.46
N GLY A 48 11.83 11.98 2.27
CA GLY A 48 12.63 10.95 1.59
C GLY A 48 11.85 9.86 0.86
N THR A 49 10.52 9.96 0.78
CA THR A 49 9.66 9.08 -0.03
C THR A 49 9.08 9.84 -1.21
N SER A 50 8.91 9.20 -2.37
CA SER A 50 8.28 9.86 -3.52
C SER A 50 6.84 10.29 -3.20
N LEU A 51 6.45 11.42 -3.80
CA LEU A 51 5.13 12.02 -3.65
C LEU A 51 4.08 11.12 -4.31
N PRO A 52 2.96 10.79 -3.65
CA PRO A 52 1.82 10.17 -4.33
C PRO A 52 1.27 11.10 -5.42
N SER A 53 0.56 10.55 -6.41
CA SER A 53 -0.01 11.33 -7.53
C SER A 53 -1.00 12.42 -7.09
N THR A 54 -1.60 12.27 -5.91
CA THR A 54 -2.44 13.25 -5.23
C THR A 54 -2.26 13.13 -3.72
N THR A 55 -2.45 14.23 -3.01
CA THR A 55 -2.43 14.34 -1.55
C THR A 55 -3.82 14.64 -0.96
N GLY A 56 -4.84 14.83 -1.80
CA GLY A 56 -6.22 14.96 -1.34
C GLY A 56 -7.24 15.00 -2.46
N PHE A 57 -8.37 14.34 -2.25
CA PHE A 57 -9.45 14.18 -3.24
C PHE A 57 -10.80 14.02 -2.51
N SER A 58 -11.88 13.86 -3.27
CA SER A 58 -13.24 13.62 -2.77
C SER A 58 -13.72 12.21 -3.10
N LEU A 59 -14.47 11.59 -2.18
CA LEU A 59 -15.17 10.33 -2.36
C LEU A 59 -16.62 10.47 -1.91
N HIS A 60 -17.57 10.33 -2.82
CA HIS A 60 -18.99 10.22 -2.50
C HIS A 60 -19.31 8.89 -1.79
N PRO A 61 -20.47 8.75 -1.15
CA PRO A 61 -20.91 7.49 -0.56
C PRO A 61 -20.81 6.33 -1.57
N GLY A 62 -20.12 5.25 -1.18
CA GLY A 62 -19.92 4.06 -2.00
C GLY A 62 -18.74 4.13 -2.98
N GLU A 63 -18.11 5.29 -3.16
CA GLU A 63 -16.96 5.44 -4.06
C GLU A 63 -15.66 4.90 -3.44
N SER A 64 -14.72 4.55 -4.32
CA SER A 64 -13.36 4.18 -3.94
C SER A 64 -12.35 4.76 -4.93
N ASN A 65 -11.13 5.00 -4.46
CA ASN A 65 -10.01 5.37 -5.32
C ASN A 65 -8.78 4.52 -5.00
N VAL A 66 -7.95 4.27 -6.01
CA VAL A 66 -6.81 3.36 -5.93
C VAL A 66 -5.52 4.15 -6.09
N HIS A 67 -4.57 3.92 -5.18
CA HIS A 67 -3.28 4.60 -5.18
C HIS A 67 -2.13 3.60 -5.04
N THR A 68 -1.19 3.66 -5.97
CA THR A 68 0.04 2.89 -5.90
C THR A 68 1.06 3.62 -5.03
N MET A 69 1.50 2.98 -3.95
CA MET A 69 2.47 3.51 -3.01
C MET A 69 3.87 2.91 -3.26
N PRO A 70 4.92 3.72 -3.20
CA PRO A 70 6.31 3.25 -3.30
C PRO A 70 6.64 2.20 -2.23
N ARG A 71 7.57 1.28 -2.54
CA ARG A 71 7.97 0.18 -1.63
C ARG A 71 8.36 0.64 -0.22
N SER A 72 9.06 1.77 -0.11
CA SER A 72 9.55 2.32 1.15
C SER A 72 8.72 3.49 1.65
N TRP A 73 7.46 3.59 1.22
CA TRP A 73 6.58 4.68 1.62
C TRP A 73 6.26 4.63 3.10
N SER A 74 6.30 5.80 3.74
CA SER A 74 5.83 5.98 5.11
C SER A 74 4.99 7.23 5.16
N GLY A 75 3.84 7.15 5.80
CA GLY A 75 2.86 8.20 5.71
C GLY A 75 1.56 7.85 6.39
N ARG A 76 0.56 8.69 6.15
CA ARG A 76 -0.75 8.62 6.79
C ARG A 76 -1.85 8.91 5.79
N VAL A 77 -2.97 8.23 5.95
CA VAL A 77 -4.22 8.49 5.25
C VAL A 77 -5.29 8.84 6.29
N TRP A 78 -6.12 9.84 6.03
CA TRP A 78 -7.29 10.15 6.86
C TRP A 78 -8.44 10.67 6.00
N GLY A 79 -9.63 10.75 6.60
CA GLY A 79 -10.81 11.34 5.98
C GLY A 79 -11.12 12.70 6.60
N ARG A 80 -11.35 13.71 5.77
CA ARG A 80 -11.88 15.02 6.18
C ARG A 80 -13.39 15.04 5.96
N THR A 81 -14.13 15.70 6.85
CA THR A 81 -15.61 15.75 6.77
C THR A 81 -16.14 17.16 6.99
N HIS A 82 -17.38 17.38 6.55
CA HIS A 82 -18.05 18.68 6.58
C HIS A 82 -17.18 19.76 5.93
N CYS A 83 -16.74 19.46 4.71
CA CYS A 83 -15.89 20.37 3.94
C CYS A 83 -16.73 21.25 3.02
N SER A 84 -16.28 22.48 2.81
CA SER A 84 -16.92 23.45 1.93
C SER A 84 -15.90 24.43 1.37
N HIS A 85 -16.28 25.12 0.30
CA HIS A 85 -15.60 26.33 -0.15
C HIS A 85 -16.26 27.55 0.49
N ASP A 86 -15.46 28.49 0.97
CA ASP A 86 -15.97 29.81 1.35
C ASP A 86 -16.25 30.69 0.12
N SER A 87 -16.75 31.90 0.34
CA SER A 87 -17.04 32.86 -0.74
C SER A 87 -15.80 33.30 -1.52
N GLY A 88 -14.60 33.12 -0.96
CA GLY A 88 -13.32 33.35 -1.62
C GLY A 88 -12.77 32.13 -2.36
N GLY A 89 -13.51 31.01 -2.38
CA GLY A 89 -13.10 29.77 -3.01
C GLY A 89 -12.14 28.92 -2.18
N LYS A 90 -11.83 29.31 -0.94
CA LYS A 90 -10.94 28.54 -0.06
C LYS A 90 -11.66 27.30 0.48
N PHE A 91 -11.03 26.15 0.29
CA PHE A 91 -11.52 24.87 0.78
C PHE A 91 -11.10 24.67 2.24
N SER A 92 -12.05 24.28 3.09
CA SER A 92 -11.80 23.94 4.49
C SER A 92 -12.79 22.90 5.00
N CYS A 93 -12.41 22.17 6.06
CA CYS A 93 -13.22 21.13 6.69
C CYS A 93 -13.38 21.36 8.20
N LEU A 94 -14.50 20.94 8.78
CA LEU A 94 -14.69 21.02 10.23
C LEU A 94 -13.89 19.94 11.00
N THR A 95 -13.60 18.79 10.37
CA THR A 95 -12.74 17.76 10.96
C THR A 95 -11.65 17.32 9.99
N GLY A 96 -10.46 17.03 10.53
CA GLY A 96 -9.31 16.55 9.77
C GLY A 96 -8.72 17.54 8.76
N ASP A 97 -9.13 18.81 8.77
CA ASP A 97 -8.65 19.79 7.79
C ASP A 97 -7.12 19.87 7.73
N CYS A 98 -6.54 19.88 6.53
CA CYS A 98 -5.10 19.98 6.36
C CYS A 98 -4.56 21.41 6.23
N VAL A 99 -5.42 22.42 6.43
CA VAL A 99 -5.09 23.85 6.48
C VAL A 99 -4.33 24.35 5.24
N SER A 100 -4.46 23.63 4.12
CA SER A 100 -3.86 24.00 2.83
C SER A 100 -4.72 25.00 2.05
N SER A 101 -5.94 25.29 2.53
CA SER A 101 -6.95 26.09 1.84
C SER A 101 -7.41 25.51 0.49
N THR A 102 -7.00 24.28 0.16
CA THR A 102 -7.28 23.60 -1.11
C THR A 102 -7.63 22.12 -0.86
N MET A 103 -8.16 21.44 -1.86
CA MET A 103 -8.46 19.99 -1.73
C MET A 103 -7.19 19.16 -1.53
N GLU A 104 -6.09 19.54 -2.18
CA GLU A 104 -4.78 18.92 -2.00
C GLU A 104 -4.17 19.31 -0.64
N CYS A 105 -3.65 18.34 0.10
CA CYS A 105 -3.09 18.61 1.42
C CYS A 105 -1.65 19.10 1.39
N ASN A 106 -0.82 18.76 0.39
CA ASN A 106 0.51 19.32 0.17
C ASN A 106 1.41 19.35 1.43
N ARG A 107 1.41 18.28 2.22
CA ARG A 107 2.09 18.17 3.53
C ARG A 107 1.60 19.13 4.62
N GLY A 108 0.43 19.74 4.44
CA GLY A 108 -0.24 20.60 5.41
C GLY A 108 -0.51 19.90 6.74
N ASN A 109 -0.57 20.69 7.81
CA ASN A 109 -0.84 20.23 9.16
C ASN A 109 -2.29 19.77 9.29
N THR A 110 -2.52 18.61 9.91
CA THR A 110 -3.88 18.12 10.14
C THR A 110 -4.47 18.68 11.44
N SER A 111 -5.60 19.36 11.32
CA SER A 111 -6.42 19.84 12.43
C SER A 111 -7.12 18.68 13.14
N SER A 112 -7.09 18.68 14.47
CA SER A 112 -7.83 17.72 15.30
C SER A 112 -9.33 18.03 15.29
N PRO A 113 -10.23 17.03 15.29
CA PRO A 113 -9.96 15.59 15.37
C PRO A 113 -9.77 14.92 14.00
N ALA A 114 -8.88 13.92 13.95
CA ALA A 114 -8.68 13.07 12.78
C ALA A 114 -8.25 11.65 13.18
N THR A 115 -9.01 10.65 12.74
CA THR A 115 -8.59 9.25 12.76
C THR A 115 -7.57 9.01 11.64
N PHE A 116 -6.40 8.47 11.96
CA PHE A 116 -5.35 8.18 10.97
C PHE A 116 -5.21 6.68 10.71
N ALA A 117 -5.00 6.31 9.44
CA ALA A 117 -4.35 5.07 9.05
C ALA A 117 -2.87 5.37 8.78
N GLU A 118 -1.96 4.85 9.61
CA GLU A 118 -0.53 5.11 9.52
C GLU A 118 0.20 3.88 8.98
N PHE A 119 1.15 4.10 8.06
CA PHE A 119 1.93 3.03 7.45
C PHE A 119 3.43 3.34 7.42
N LYS A 120 4.21 2.25 7.42
CA LYS A 120 5.62 2.22 7.10
C LYS A 120 5.90 0.95 6.30
N LEU A 121 5.87 1.07 4.98
CA LEU A 121 6.05 -0.03 4.05
C LEU A 121 7.52 -0.46 3.98
N ASN A 122 7.75 -1.77 3.84
CA ASN A 122 9.07 -2.40 3.78
C ASN A 122 10.03 -1.81 4.83
N ALA A 123 9.57 -1.76 6.08
CA ALA A 123 10.26 -1.04 7.15
C ALA A 123 11.69 -1.58 7.32
N LYS A 124 12.68 -0.69 7.23
CA LYS A 124 14.11 -1.02 7.29
C LYS A 124 14.54 -2.08 6.25
N SER A 125 13.88 -2.13 5.10
CA SER A 125 14.15 -3.12 4.05
C SER A 125 13.95 -4.57 4.48
N SER A 126 13.09 -4.80 5.48
CA SER A 126 12.85 -6.14 6.06
C SER A 126 11.92 -7.03 5.23
N GLY A 127 11.24 -6.50 4.22
CA GLY A 127 10.14 -7.19 3.52
C GLY A 127 8.81 -7.16 4.28
N PHE A 128 8.76 -6.50 5.45
CA PHE A 128 7.55 -6.33 6.23
C PHE A 128 7.07 -4.89 6.26
N ASP A 129 5.76 -4.74 6.14
CA ASP A 129 5.04 -3.50 6.32
C ASP A 129 4.53 -3.39 7.75
N LEU A 130 4.55 -2.17 8.28
CA LEU A 130 4.00 -1.84 9.59
C LEU A 130 2.82 -0.90 9.41
N PHE A 131 1.68 -1.21 10.03
CA PHE A 131 0.49 -0.37 9.91
C PHE A 131 -0.36 -0.35 11.18
N ARG A 132 -1.12 0.73 11.37
CA ARG A 132 -2.04 0.89 12.51
C ARG A 132 -3.09 1.95 12.25
N ILE A 133 -4.23 1.83 12.95
CA ILE A 133 -5.10 2.99 13.19
C ILE A 133 -4.54 3.79 14.37
N SER A 134 -4.52 5.12 14.25
CA SER A 134 -4.04 6.04 15.27
C SER A 134 -5.09 7.09 15.59
N LEU A 135 -5.35 7.25 16.88
CA LEU A 135 -6.29 8.21 17.50
C LEU A 135 -5.54 9.27 18.31
N VAL A 136 -4.22 9.36 18.14
CA VAL A 136 -3.37 10.37 18.81
C VAL A 136 -3.90 11.79 18.54
N ASN A 137 -4.46 12.04 17.36
CA ASN A 137 -5.04 13.33 16.98
C ASN A 137 -6.57 13.38 17.10
N GLY A 138 -7.17 12.46 17.85
CA GLY A 138 -8.61 12.35 18.05
C GLY A 138 -9.27 11.36 17.08
N TYR A 139 -10.59 11.41 17.03
CA TYR A 139 -11.42 10.51 16.22
C TYR A 139 -12.55 11.30 15.57
N ASN A 140 -12.71 11.17 14.26
CA ASN A 140 -13.80 11.83 13.51
C ASN A 140 -14.62 10.83 12.69
N LEU A 141 -13.97 9.79 12.16
CA LEU A 141 -14.61 8.76 11.35
C LEU A 141 -14.18 7.36 11.81
N PRO A 142 -15.11 6.38 11.78
CA PRO A 142 -14.74 4.97 11.82
C PRO A 142 -13.80 4.62 10.67
N MET A 143 -12.74 3.87 10.96
CA MET A 143 -11.75 3.50 9.96
C MET A 143 -11.19 2.11 10.20
N MET A 144 -10.87 1.40 9.12
CA MET A 144 -10.26 0.08 9.16
C MET A 144 -9.21 -0.09 8.06
N ILE A 145 -8.15 -0.84 8.37
CA ILE A 145 -7.13 -1.31 7.43
C ILE A 145 -7.27 -2.83 7.31
N GLU A 146 -7.47 -3.31 6.09
CA GLU A 146 -7.53 -4.74 5.75
C GLU A 146 -6.41 -5.10 4.75
N PRO A 147 -5.38 -5.85 5.17
CA PRO A 147 -4.39 -6.43 4.25
C PRO A 147 -5.05 -7.49 3.34
N GLN A 148 -4.67 -7.55 2.07
CA GLN A 148 -5.29 -8.47 1.10
C GLN A 148 -4.84 -9.93 1.22
N VAL A 149 -3.54 -10.20 1.43
CA VAL A 149 -3.07 -11.57 1.69
C VAL A 149 -3.03 -11.85 3.18
N GLY A 150 -4.20 -12.21 3.73
CA GLY A 150 -4.40 -12.40 5.16
C GLY A 150 -3.76 -13.63 5.81
N ASN A 151 -2.79 -14.32 5.20
CA ASN A 151 -2.16 -15.54 5.75
C ASN A 151 -0.69 -15.76 5.33
N GLU A 152 -0.01 -14.78 4.74
CA GLU A 152 1.44 -14.87 4.54
C GLU A 152 2.20 -14.44 5.80
N SER A 153 3.51 -14.70 5.85
CA SER A 153 4.34 -14.50 7.04
C SER A 153 4.10 -13.16 7.75
N GLY A 154 3.81 -13.20 9.05
CA GLY A 154 3.54 -12.01 9.87
C GLY A 154 2.19 -12.09 10.59
N ASN A 155 1.87 -11.03 11.32
CA ASN A 155 0.60 -10.83 12.01
C ASN A 155 -0.27 -9.86 11.20
N CYS A 156 -0.65 -10.28 10.00
CA CYS A 156 -1.43 -9.53 8.99
C CYS A 156 -2.89 -9.29 9.40
N MET A 157 -3.14 -8.97 10.66
CA MET A 157 -4.50 -8.77 11.17
C MET A 157 -5.07 -7.45 10.66
N THR A 158 -6.34 -7.51 10.29
CA THR A 158 -7.19 -6.33 10.15
C THR A 158 -7.18 -5.52 11.45
N THR A 159 -6.99 -4.21 11.35
CA THR A 159 -7.06 -3.28 12.50
C THR A 159 -8.02 -2.14 12.20
N GLY A 160 -8.76 -1.69 13.21
CA GLY A 160 -9.84 -0.72 13.03
C GLY A 160 -10.33 -0.09 14.33
N CYS A 161 -11.02 1.04 14.21
CA CYS A 161 -11.79 1.66 15.27
C CYS A 161 -13.16 2.06 14.72
N MET A 162 -14.22 1.45 15.26
CA MET A 162 -15.59 1.51 14.73
C MET A 162 -16.61 1.96 15.77
N VAL A 163 -16.28 2.99 16.53
CA VAL A 163 -17.10 3.46 17.65
C VAL A 163 -18.01 4.60 17.22
N HIS A 164 -19.19 4.67 17.83
CA HIS A 164 -20.11 5.79 17.63
C HIS A 164 -19.72 6.97 18.52
N LEU A 165 -19.42 8.11 17.89
CA LEU A 165 -18.95 9.35 18.54
C LEU A 165 -19.82 9.78 19.73
N GLY A 166 -21.14 9.76 19.55
CA GLY A 166 -22.10 10.22 20.58
C GLY A 166 -22.08 9.39 21.87
N THR A 167 -21.62 8.14 21.82
CA THR A 167 -21.60 7.22 22.98
C THR A 167 -20.29 7.24 23.76
N VAL A 168 -19.18 7.64 23.12
CA VAL A 168 -17.83 7.47 23.68
C VAL A 168 -17.17 8.82 24.00
N CYS A 169 -17.53 9.89 23.29
CA CYS A 169 -16.85 11.17 23.46
C CYS A 169 -17.35 11.94 24.69
N PRO A 170 -16.47 12.30 25.65
CA PRO A 170 -16.81 13.22 26.74
C PRO A 170 -17.27 14.58 26.21
N SER A 171 -18.23 15.21 26.88
CA SER A 171 -18.88 16.44 26.41
C SER A 171 -17.89 17.58 26.14
N GLU A 172 -16.83 17.68 26.92
CA GLU A 172 -15.77 18.69 26.79
C GLU A 172 -14.84 18.48 25.57
N LEU A 173 -14.87 17.30 24.95
CA LEU A 173 -14.03 16.94 23.80
C LEU A 173 -14.81 16.85 22.48
N LYS A 174 -16.14 16.99 22.54
CA LYS A 174 -17.01 16.91 21.36
C LYS A 174 -16.75 18.09 20.43
N VAL A 175 -16.67 17.80 19.14
CA VAL A 175 -16.82 18.78 18.07
C VAL A 175 -18.24 18.66 17.55
N MET A 176 -19.01 19.75 17.67
CA MET A 176 -20.43 19.77 17.35
C MET A 176 -20.69 20.50 16.03
N SER A 177 -21.63 19.99 15.23
CA SER A 177 -22.17 20.69 14.06
C SER A 177 -23.59 20.21 13.79
N GLY A 178 -24.52 21.13 13.52
CA GLY A 178 -25.92 20.78 13.23
C GLY A 178 -26.65 20.04 14.37
N GLY A 179 -26.17 20.15 15.61
CA GLY A 179 -26.70 19.39 16.76
C GLY A 179 -26.04 18.03 16.99
N ASP A 180 -25.23 17.55 16.05
CA ASP A 180 -24.56 16.26 16.13
C ASP A 180 -23.08 16.39 16.55
N CYS A 181 -22.59 15.36 17.25
CA CYS A 181 -21.16 15.22 17.55
C CYS A 181 -20.45 14.63 16.33
N ILE A 182 -19.76 15.49 15.57
CA ILE A 182 -19.07 15.14 14.31
C ILE A 182 -17.60 14.75 14.50
N GLY A 183 -17.07 14.88 15.71
CA GLY A 183 -15.72 14.45 16.05
C GLY A 183 -15.46 14.51 17.55
N CYS A 184 -14.38 13.85 17.97
CA CYS A 184 -13.94 13.78 19.34
C CYS A 184 -12.44 14.08 19.42
N ARG A 185 -12.10 15.19 20.05
CA ARG A 185 -10.69 15.61 20.22
C ARG A 185 -9.98 14.64 21.17
N SER A 186 -8.72 14.37 20.89
CA SER A 186 -7.80 13.86 21.91
C SER A 186 -7.31 15.06 22.70
N ALA A 187 -7.68 15.17 23.98
CA ALA A 187 -7.06 16.18 24.82
C ALA A 187 -5.70 15.65 25.30
N CYS A 188 -4.62 16.22 24.82
CA CYS A 188 -3.34 16.21 25.55
C CYS A 188 -3.14 17.63 26.06
N LYS A 189 -3.40 17.88 27.34
CA LYS A 189 -3.07 19.20 27.91
C LYS A 189 -1.54 19.32 27.94
N PRO A 190 -0.95 20.45 27.51
CA PRO A 190 0.46 20.73 27.76
C PRO A 190 0.75 20.50 29.25
N PHE A 191 1.87 19.83 29.56
CA PHE A 191 2.30 19.49 30.93
C PHE A 191 1.43 18.50 31.72
N SER A 192 0.39 17.91 31.12
CA SER A 192 -0.32 16.78 31.74
C SER A 192 0.33 15.45 31.32
N LYS A 193 0.61 14.58 32.29
CA LYS A 193 1.00 13.17 32.04
C LYS A 193 -0.15 12.34 31.44
N TYR A 194 -1.38 12.87 31.51
CA TYR A 194 -2.61 12.21 31.11
C TYR A 194 -3.16 12.90 29.86
N CYS A 195 -2.82 12.36 28.70
CA CYS A 195 -3.70 12.53 27.55
C CYS A 195 -5.02 11.82 27.89
N TYR A 196 -6.15 12.40 27.51
CA TYR A 196 -7.48 11.79 27.59
C TYR A 196 -7.57 10.67 26.53
N SER A 197 -6.65 9.72 26.59
CA SER A 197 -6.50 8.58 25.68
C SER A 197 -7.10 7.31 26.26
N GLU A 198 -7.43 7.30 27.56
CA GLU A 198 -7.99 6.13 28.26
C GLU A 198 -9.35 5.71 27.69
N PHE A 199 -10.22 6.67 27.36
CA PHE A 199 -11.54 6.33 26.80
C PHE A 199 -11.41 5.72 25.40
N PHE A 200 -10.49 6.22 24.57
CA PHE A 200 -10.18 5.62 23.27
C PHE A 200 -9.50 4.25 23.42
N THR A 201 -8.66 4.06 24.43
CA THR A 201 -8.04 2.77 24.73
C THR A 201 -9.10 1.71 25.02
N LYS A 202 -10.14 2.07 25.79
CA LYS A 202 -11.25 1.18 26.10
C LYS A 202 -12.16 0.93 24.90
N ALA A 203 -12.47 1.98 24.15
CA ALA A 203 -13.42 1.91 23.05
C ALA A 203 -12.83 1.25 21.79
N CYS A 204 -11.53 1.42 21.56
CA CYS A 204 -10.81 0.91 20.41
C CYS A 204 -9.47 0.28 20.84
N PRO A 205 -9.48 -0.93 21.43
CA PRO A 205 -8.28 -1.57 21.98
C PRO A 205 -7.21 -1.91 20.93
N HIS A 206 -7.60 -2.03 19.66
CA HIS A 206 -6.69 -2.29 18.54
C HIS A 206 -6.20 -1.00 17.86
N ALA A 207 -6.67 0.16 18.29
CA ALA A 207 -6.20 1.44 17.80
C ALA A 207 -5.13 2.03 18.72
N ASN A 208 -4.20 2.76 18.13
CA ASN A 208 -3.11 3.38 18.84
C ASN A 208 -3.52 4.77 19.34
N VAL A 209 -3.39 5.01 20.64
CA VAL A 209 -3.72 6.32 21.25
C VAL A 209 -2.47 7.08 21.73
N ASP A 210 -1.29 6.49 21.59
CA ASP A 210 -0.02 7.01 22.09
C ASP A 210 1.04 6.94 20.98
N ALA A 211 1.56 8.10 20.57
CA ALA A 211 2.52 8.19 19.47
C ALA A 211 3.83 7.45 19.75
N THR A 212 4.19 7.24 21.01
CA THR A 212 5.46 6.61 21.42
C THR A 212 5.44 5.10 21.25
N LYS A 213 4.25 4.48 21.21
CA LYS A 213 4.11 3.04 21.03
C LYS A 213 4.51 2.61 19.62
N THR A 214 5.06 1.42 19.52
CA THR A 214 5.45 0.79 18.25
C THR A 214 4.23 0.38 17.43
N PHE A 215 4.45 0.06 16.16
CA PHE A 215 3.41 -0.53 15.31
C PHE A 215 3.03 -1.92 15.83
N GLN A 216 1.73 -2.17 15.93
CA GLN A 216 1.20 -3.45 16.45
C GLN A 216 0.99 -4.47 15.33
N SER A 217 0.66 -4.01 14.12
CA SER A 217 0.40 -4.88 12.97
C SER A 217 1.63 -4.91 12.06
N VAL A 218 2.06 -6.13 11.73
CA VAL A 218 3.23 -6.41 10.90
C VAL A 218 2.80 -7.44 9.86
N CYS A 219 2.97 -7.14 8.58
CA CYS A 219 2.59 -8.05 7.50
C CYS A 219 3.68 -8.11 6.45
N ALA A 220 3.86 -9.24 5.77
CA ALA A 220 4.61 -9.26 4.52
C ALA A 220 4.01 -8.22 3.56
N SER A 221 4.85 -7.56 2.75
CA SER A 221 4.37 -6.49 1.89
C SER A 221 3.22 -6.94 0.98
N THR A 222 2.11 -6.20 1.02
CA THR A 222 0.83 -6.55 0.38
C THR A 222 0.07 -5.30 -0.08
N ASP A 223 -1.03 -5.50 -0.79
CA ASP A 223 -2.06 -4.48 -1.00
C ASP A 223 -3.00 -4.35 0.21
N TYR A 224 -3.63 -3.18 0.34
CA TYR A 224 -4.46 -2.82 1.49
C TYR A 224 -5.77 -2.16 1.06
N PHE A 225 -6.84 -2.47 1.80
CA PHE A 225 -8.07 -1.69 1.81
C PHE A 225 -8.07 -0.76 3.03
N ILE A 226 -8.33 0.53 2.79
CA ILE A 226 -8.54 1.53 3.84
C ILE A 226 -9.99 1.98 3.72
N THR A 227 -10.83 1.54 4.66
CA THR A 227 -12.28 1.75 4.58
C THR A 227 -12.72 2.76 5.63
N PHE A 228 -13.35 3.85 5.20
CA PHE A 228 -14.11 4.75 6.06
C PHE A 228 -15.52 4.19 6.30
N CYS A 229 -16.01 4.27 7.55
CA CYS A 229 -17.30 3.71 7.96
C CYS A 229 -17.49 2.24 7.55
N PRO A 230 -16.53 1.34 7.87
CA PRO A 230 -16.67 -0.06 7.53
C PRO A 230 -17.95 -0.62 8.17
N THR A 231 -18.73 -1.35 7.38
CA THR A 231 -19.78 -2.22 7.92
C THR A 231 -19.11 -3.26 8.80
N SER A 232 -19.69 -3.60 9.95
CA SER A 232 -19.21 -4.70 10.79
C SER A 232 -19.42 -6.05 10.09
N THR A 233 -18.73 -6.28 8.97
CA THR A 233 -18.63 -7.60 8.35
C THR A 233 -17.80 -8.42 9.31
N SER A 234 -18.47 -9.38 9.95
CA SER A 234 -17.98 -10.26 11.00
C SER A 234 -16.71 -11.02 10.59
N ARG A 235 -15.54 -10.39 10.76
CA ARG A 235 -14.25 -11.07 10.96
C ARG A 235 -13.62 -10.70 12.30
N ILE A 236 -14.45 -10.31 13.26
CA ILE A 236 -14.10 -10.38 14.68
C ILE A 236 -14.45 -11.81 15.11
N MET A 237 -13.43 -12.59 15.45
CA MET A 237 -13.59 -13.96 15.96
C MET A 237 -14.65 -14.02 17.08
N PRO A 238 -15.47 -15.09 17.13
CA PRO A 238 -16.45 -15.27 18.20
C PRO A 238 -15.75 -15.46 19.55
N ARG A 239 -16.26 -14.79 20.58
CA ARG A 239 -15.90 -15.02 21.97
C ARG A 239 -16.04 -16.51 22.30
N LYS A 240 -15.00 -17.12 22.88
CA LYS A 240 -15.09 -18.42 23.54
C LYS A 240 -16.10 -18.35 24.70
N GLY A 241 -17.08 -19.25 24.67
CA GLY A 241 -17.74 -19.78 25.88
C GLY A 241 -19.22 -19.41 26.07
N LYS A 242 -20.13 -20.31 25.67
CA LYS A 242 -20.91 -21.22 26.54
C LYS A 242 -22.02 -21.88 25.71
N ASN A 243 -22.10 -23.20 25.77
CA ASN A 243 -23.23 -23.98 25.25
C ASN A 243 -24.56 -23.48 25.82
N PRO A 244 -25.62 -23.46 24.99
CA PRO A 244 -26.90 -23.94 25.46
C PRO A 244 -27.43 -25.05 24.54
N THR A 245 -27.72 -26.17 25.20
CA THR A 245 -28.70 -27.22 24.92
C THR A 245 -29.63 -27.06 23.72
N THR A 246 -29.64 -28.12 22.92
CA THR A 246 -30.65 -28.55 21.95
C THR A 246 -32.08 -28.49 22.49
N VAL A 247 -32.98 -27.81 21.77
CA VAL A 247 -34.39 -28.20 21.67
C VAL A 247 -34.84 -27.98 20.22
N ASP A 248 -35.15 -29.10 19.58
CA ASP A 248 -35.81 -29.22 18.30
C ASP A 248 -37.30 -28.92 18.47
N ASN A 249 -37.89 -28.09 17.60
CA ASN A 249 -39.25 -28.36 17.16
C ASN A 249 -39.58 -27.66 15.83
N SER A 250 -39.78 -28.53 14.86
CA SER A 250 -40.27 -28.27 13.51
C SER A 250 -41.62 -27.54 13.48
N LYS A 251 -41.76 -26.60 12.55
CA LYS A 251 -42.98 -26.42 11.74
C LYS A 251 -42.64 -25.63 10.47
N GLY A 252 -42.72 -26.32 9.34
CA GLY A 252 -42.42 -25.77 8.03
C GLY A 252 -43.58 -24.97 7.45
N GLN A 253 -43.25 -24.08 6.50
CA GLN A 253 -44.15 -23.76 5.41
C GLN A 253 -43.36 -23.52 4.12
N LYS A 254 -43.91 -24.10 3.06
CA LYS A 254 -43.36 -24.34 1.72
C LYS A 254 -43.50 -23.13 0.79
N ARG A 255 -42.65 -23.13 -0.24
CA ARG A 255 -42.73 -22.46 -1.57
C ARG A 255 -42.21 -21.00 -1.61
N LYS A 256 -41.43 -20.55 -2.60
CA LYS A 256 -41.15 -21.01 -3.98
C LYS A 256 -39.77 -20.46 -4.38
N GLY A 257 -38.99 -21.24 -5.13
CA GLY A 257 -37.73 -20.78 -5.70
C GLY A 257 -37.94 -19.72 -6.78
N SER A 258 -37.02 -18.75 -6.79
CA SER A 258 -36.66 -17.97 -7.98
C SER A 258 -35.16 -17.72 -7.93
N THR A 259 -34.43 -18.50 -8.73
CA THR A 259 -33.02 -18.29 -9.02
C THR A 259 -32.90 -17.00 -9.85
N SER A 260 -32.40 -15.91 -9.25
CA SER A 260 -31.95 -14.74 -10.00
C SER A 260 -30.43 -14.70 -9.95
N ASN A 261 -29.80 -15.24 -10.99
CA ASN A 261 -28.39 -14.97 -11.30
C ASN A 261 -28.28 -13.50 -11.71
N ASN A 262 -27.84 -12.65 -10.79
CA ASN A 262 -27.42 -11.30 -11.13
C ASN A 262 -25.90 -11.28 -11.21
N ASN A 263 -25.38 -11.56 -12.41
CA ASN A 263 -24.00 -11.22 -12.77
C ASN A 263 -23.86 -9.69 -12.70
N VAL A 264 -23.21 -9.20 -11.65
CA VAL A 264 -22.77 -7.80 -11.60
C VAL A 264 -21.48 -7.73 -12.40
N ASN A 265 -21.60 -7.31 -13.66
CA ASN A 265 -20.45 -7.02 -14.51
C ASN A 265 -19.72 -5.80 -13.97
N PHE A 266 -18.57 -6.01 -13.33
CA PHE A 266 -17.67 -4.93 -12.95
C PHE A 266 -16.91 -4.48 -14.20
N PHE A 267 -17.32 -3.33 -14.76
CA PHE A 267 -16.60 -2.68 -15.85
C PHE A 267 -15.30 -2.07 -15.31
N VAL A 268 -14.21 -2.85 -15.32
CA VAL A 268 -12.87 -2.25 -15.29
C VAL A 268 -12.60 -1.69 -16.68
N LYS A 269 -12.63 -0.37 -16.80
CA LYS A 269 -12.23 0.33 -18.01
C LYS A 269 -10.71 0.17 -18.16
N ASN A 270 -10.30 -0.90 -18.84
CA ASN A 270 -8.91 -1.24 -19.05
C ASN A 270 -8.40 -0.48 -20.29
N GLU A 271 -8.00 0.77 -20.12
CA GLU A 271 -7.21 1.43 -21.16
C GLU A 271 -5.79 0.84 -21.16
N LYS A 272 -5.49 0.12 -22.24
CA LYS A 272 -4.17 -0.43 -22.53
C LYS A 272 -3.18 0.71 -22.68
N LEU A 273 -2.42 1.01 -21.62
CA LEU A 273 -1.19 1.76 -21.76
C LEU A 273 -0.07 0.77 -22.14
N LEU A 274 0.24 0.72 -23.44
CA LEU A 274 1.41 0.01 -23.94
C LEU A 274 2.66 0.80 -23.52
N GLY A 275 3.14 0.56 -22.30
CA GLY A 275 4.38 1.13 -21.81
C GLY A 275 5.58 0.42 -22.44
N ILE A 276 6.20 1.03 -23.46
CA ILE A 276 7.52 0.64 -23.94
C ILE A 276 8.53 1.08 -22.88
N VAL A 277 8.98 0.16 -22.02
CA VAL A 277 10.07 0.42 -21.08
C VAL A 277 11.39 0.13 -21.79
N GLY A 278 12.08 1.18 -22.22
CA GLY A 278 13.43 1.09 -22.77
C GLY A 278 14.41 0.63 -21.70
N GLY A 279 14.81 -0.64 -21.74
CA GLY A 279 15.89 -1.18 -20.92
C GLY A 279 17.25 -0.86 -21.53
N VAL A 280 18.16 -0.28 -20.74
CA VAL A 280 19.57 -0.16 -21.11
C VAL A 280 20.22 -1.54 -20.95
N GLY A 281 20.39 -2.26 -22.05
CA GLY A 281 21.16 -3.50 -22.07
C GLY A 281 22.66 -3.23 -22.19
N ILE A 282 23.48 -3.73 -21.26
CA ILE A 282 24.93 -3.73 -21.43
C ILE A 282 25.29 -4.93 -22.32
N LEU A 283 25.82 -4.64 -23.51
CA LEU A 283 26.31 -5.65 -24.44
C LEU A 283 27.75 -6.05 -24.07
N VAL A 284 27.93 -7.24 -23.52
CA VAL A 284 29.27 -7.82 -23.29
C VAL A 284 29.59 -8.77 -24.43
N VAL A 285 30.60 -8.44 -25.24
CA VAL A 285 31.09 -9.29 -26.33
C VAL A 285 32.37 -9.99 -25.86
N ILE A 286 32.31 -11.31 -25.70
CA ILE A 286 33.50 -12.13 -25.45
C ILE A 286 33.97 -12.67 -26.80
N VAL A 287 35.23 -12.40 -27.14
CA VAL A 287 35.87 -12.94 -28.34
C VAL A 287 36.76 -14.08 -27.92
N ILE A 288 36.43 -15.30 -28.37
CA ILE A 288 37.26 -16.48 -28.20
C ILE A 288 37.93 -16.76 -29.54
N THR A 289 39.26 -16.69 -29.56
CA THR A 289 40.05 -17.00 -30.75
C THR A 289 40.55 -18.42 -30.63
N ILE A 290 40.08 -19.29 -31.53
CA ILE A 290 40.58 -20.66 -31.67
C ILE A 290 41.63 -20.65 -32.78
N SER A 291 42.85 -21.05 -32.44
CA SER A 291 43.95 -21.17 -33.40
C SER A 291 44.34 -22.64 -33.53
N CYS A 292 44.34 -23.15 -34.75
CA CYS A 292 44.89 -24.46 -35.06
C CYS A 292 46.12 -24.29 -35.96
N ALA A 293 47.23 -24.94 -35.59
CA ALA A 293 48.44 -25.00 -36.40
C ALA A 293 48.79 -26.46 -36.65
N CYS A 294 48.80 -26.87 -37.92
CA CYS A 294 49.21 -28.20 -38.34
C CYS A 294 50.54 -28.15 -39.09
N GLY A 295 51.46 -29.05 -38.72
CA GLY A 295 52.70 -29.31 -39.45
C GLY A 295 52.71 -30.76 -39.92
N CYS A 296 53.02 -30.99 -41.19
CA CYS A 296 53.11 -32.33 -41.77
C CYS A 296 54.55 -32.62 -42.20
N THR A 297 55.08 -33.77 -41.79
CA THR A 297 56.35 -34.35 -42.28
C THR A 297 56.06 -35.64 -43.06
N LYS A 298 57.10 -36.29 -43.60
CA LYS A 298 56.93 -37.54 -44.37
C LYS A 298 56.40 -38.71 -43.53
N ASP A 299 56.51 -38.62 -42.20
CA ASP A 299 56.14 -39.69 -41.27
C ASP A 299 54.79 -39.45 -40.56
N GLY A 300 54.07 -38.37 -40.89
CA GLY A 300 52.73 -38.06 -40.36
C GLY A 300 52.46 -36.57 -40.18
N CYS A 301 51.19 -36.22 -39.90
CA CYS A 301 50.76 -34.85 -39.59
C CYS A 301 50.46 -34.72 -38.09
N ASN A 302 50.92 -33.63 -37.47
CA ASN A 302 50.61 -33.29 -36.09
C ASN A 302 49.94 -31.90 -36.02
N CYS A 303 48.84 -31.79 -35.30
CA CYS A 303 48.03 -30.57 -35.20
C CYS A 303 47.92 -30.13 -33.74
N ASN A 304 48.25 -28.86 -33.47
CA ASN A 304 48.19 -28.27 -32.14
C ASN A 304 47.03 -27.26 -32.07
N PHE A 305 46.21 -27.38 -31.03
CA PHE A 305 45.06 -26.51 -30.78
C PHE A 305 45.33 -25.56 -29.61
N GLY A 306 45.13 -24.26 -29.82
CA GLY A 306 45.27 -23.23 -28.79
C GLY A 306 43.98 -22.40 -28.64
N LEU A 307 43.60 -22.13 -27.40
CA LEU A 307 42.47 -21.27 -27.02
C LEU A 307 43.00 -20.02 -26.31
N SER A 308 42.58 -18.83 -26.74
CA SER A 308 42.84 -17.57 -26.03
C SER A 308 41.56 -16.73 -25.96
N GLY A 309 41.30 -16.10 -24.81
CA GLY A 309 40.09 -15.32 -24.56
C GLY A 309 40.42 -13.91 -24.03
N GLY A 310 39.63 -12.92 -24.43
CA GLY A 310 39.74 -11.55 -23.94
C GLY A 310 38.36 -10.90 -23.76
N ILE A 311 38.22 -10.06 -22.72
CA ILE A 311 37.00 -9.29 -22.43
C ILE A 311 37.22 -7.85 -22.87
N ARG A 312 36.38 -7.31 -23.75
CA ARG A 312 36.32 -5.86 -24.03
C ARG A 312 34.93 -5.34 -23.71
N SER A 313 34.83 -4.49 -22.69
CA SER A 313 33.64 -3.69 -22.42
C SER A 313 33.77 -2.33 -23.11
N LYS A 314 32.83 -1.98 -23.99
CA LYS A 314 32.63 -0.58 -24.42
C LYS A 314 31.38 -0.05 -23.73
N LEU A 315 31.57 0.93 -22.84
CA LEU A 315 30.49 1.76 -22.33
C LEU A 315 30.09 2.75 -23.44
N PRO A 316 28.83 2.77 -23.90
CA PRO A 316 28.34 3.92 -24.64
C PRO A 316 28.06 5.05 -23.64
N LEU A 317 28.93 6.06 -23.61
CA LEU A 317 28.59 7.38 -23.09
C LEU A 317 27.65 8.02 -24.11
N TYR A 318 26.37 8.13 -23.78
CA TYR A 318 25.45 9.04 -24.47
C TYR A 318 25.13 10.19 -23.50
N SER A 319 25.44 11.40 -23.95
CA SER A 319 25.00 12.68 -23.38
C SER A 319 23.51 12.91 -23.66
#